data_AF-A0A369KH44-F1
#
_entry.id   AF-A0A369KH44-F1
#
_cell.length_a   1.000
_cell.length_b   1.000
_cell.length_c   1.000
_cell.angle_alpha   90.00
_cell.angle_beta   90.00
_cell.angle_gamma   90.00
#
_symmetry.space_group_name_H-M   'P 1'
#
loop_
_entity.id
_entity.type
_entity.pdbx_description
1 polymer ?
#
loop_
_entity_poly.entity_id
_entity_poly.type
_entity_poly.pdbx_seq_one_letter_code
_entity_poly.pdbx_strand_id
1 'polypeptide(L)'
;MIFSLSTCYDMVQDSVSEPNPSTVTREQLRQAVSVYDPLVLKEPCLLHQLIYQEMVLACQQVESLGLSLDATPVKLLIISSFNPGAGLGADEINQMSHSTLKRQLATNDVVFSRFIQQLFLHQTQPDILCQRLLTVLAGATAKKALIRAERLQTSWAILQ
;
A
#
# COMPACT_ATOMS: atom_id res chain seq x y z
N MET A 1 0.10 15.46 9.20
CA MET A 1 -0.87 14.44 9.60
C MET A 1 -0.25 13.07 9.31
N ILE A 2 -0.67 12.00 9.99
CA ILE A 2 -0.18 10.65 9.66
C ILE A 2 -0.84 10.21 8.35
N PHE A 3 -0.05 9.78 7.36
CA PHE A 3 -0.56 9.29 6.08
C PHE A 3 -1.37 8.00 6.27
N SER A 4 -2.68 8.04 6.01
CA SER A 4 -3.56 6.87 6.05
C SER A 4 -3.58 6.20 4.67
N LEU A 5 -3.22 4.93 4.61
CA LEU A 5 -3.35 4.11 3.41
C LEU A 5 -4.82 3.93 3.04
N SER A 6 -5.72 3.81 4.03
CA SER A 6 -7.17 3.74 3.77
C SER A 6 -7.67 4.98 3.05
N THR A 7 -7.25 6.17 3.49
CA THR A 7 -7.63 7.44 2.83
C THR A 7 -7.01 7.54 1.44
N CYS A 8 -5.74 7.15 1.29
CA CYS A 8 -5.09 7.10 -0.01
C CYS A 8 -5.79 6.14 -0.97
N TYR A 9 -6.23 4.99 -0.48
CA TYR A 9 -6.99 4.01 -1.25
C TYR A 9 -8.31 4.59 -1.73
N ASP A 10 -9.07 5.22 -0.83
CA ASP A 10 -10.37 5.84 -1.17
C ASP A 10 -10.19 6.93 -2.24
N MET A 11 -9.12 7.74 -2.15
CA MET A 11 -8.78 8.72 -3.19
C MET A 11 -8.49 8.09 -4.55
N VAL A 12 -7.75 6.96 -4.58
CA VAL A 12 -7.45 6.23 -5.82
C VAL A 12 -8.71 5.62 -6.42
N GLN A 13 -9.57 5.04 -5.57
CA GLN A 13 -10.85 4.45 -5.98
C GLN A 13 -11.80 5.50 -6.59
N ASP A 14 -11.85 6.70 -5.99
CA ASP A 14 -12.69 7.81 -6.47
C ASP A 14 -12.10 8.52 -7.71
N SER A 15 -10.81 8.32 -7.99
CA SER A 15 -10.14 8.94 -9.14
C SER A 15 -10.46 8.21 -10.44
N VAL A 16 -10.73 8.97 -11.50
CA VAL A 16 -10.86 8.40 -12.86
C VAL A 16 -9.49 7.87 -13.28
N SER A 17 -9.38 6.54 -13.43
CA SER A 17 -8.17 5.79 -13.78
C SER A 17 -7.09 6.62 -14.48
N GLU A 18 -6.03 6.98 -13.75
CA GLU A 18 -4.84 7.58 -14.36
C GLU A 18 -4.16 6.55 -15.28
N PRO A 19 -3.79 6.91 -16.52
CA PRO A 19 -3.16 5.97 -17.42
C PRO A 19 -1.76 5.59 -16.90
N ASN A 20 -1.61 4.33 -16.50
CA ASN A 20 -0.35 3.62 -16.20
C ASN A 20 0.68 4.45 -15.40
N PRO A 21 0.58 4.52 -14.06
CA PRO A 21 1.64 5.11 -13.26
C PRO A 21 2.93 4.32 -13.49
N SER A 22 3.99 5.03 -13.88
CA SER A 22 5.31 4.42 -14.00
C SER A 22 5.77 3.88 -12.65
N THR A 23 6.34 2.68 -12.62
CA THR A 23 6.96 2.12 -11.41
C THR A 23 7.96 3.11 -10.83
N VAL A 24 7.81 3.41 -9.53
CA VAL A 24 8.74 4.26 -8.80
C VAL A 24 10.17 3.74 -8.92
N THR A 25 11.10 4.61 -9.29
CA THR A 25 12.53 4.27 -9.41
C THR A 25 13.25 4.42 -8.07
N ARG A 26 14.36 3.70 -7.91
CA ARG A 26 15.26 3.86 -6.75
C ARG A 26 15.74 5.29 -6.57
N GLU A 27 16.03 6.02 -7.65
CA GLU A 27 16.51 7.39 -7.56
C GLU A 27 15.41 8.36 -7.07
N GLN A 28 14.16 8.18 -7.52
CA GLN A 28 13.02 8.94 -7.00
C GLN A 28 12.83 8.71 -5.49
N LEU A 29 12.98 7.46 -5.02
CA LEU A 29 12.93 7.15 -3.59
C LEU A 29 14.08 7.81 -2.83
N ARG A 30 15.31 7.76 -3.36
CA ARG A 30 16.48 8.39 -2.75
C ARG A 30 16.28 9.90 -2.59
N GLN A 31 15.73 10.55 -3.62
CA GLN A 31 15.39 11.98 -3.58
C GLN A 31 14.26 12.28 -2.58
N ALA A 32 13.21 11.46 -2.54
CA ALA A 32 12.12 11.64 -1.59
C ALA A 32 12.61 11.51 -0.14
N VAL A 33 13.47 10.53 0.13
CA VAL A 33 14.08 10.29 1.46
C VAL A 33 15.00 11.45 1.87
N SER A 34 15.83 11.97 0.95
CA SER A 34 16.83 13.00 1.29
C SER A 34 16.22 14.34 1.70
N VAL A 35 14.99 14.63 1.26
CA VAL A 35 14.27 15.86 1.59
C VAL A 35 13.11 15.64 2.57
N TYR A 36 12.86 14.39 2.98
CA TYR A 36 11.79 14.07 3.91
C TYR A 36 12.20 14.47 5.32
N ASP A 37 11.47 15.44 5.88
CA ASP A 37 11.61 15.85 7.26
C ASP A 37 10.40 15.33 8.06
N PRO A 38 10.58 14.35 8.98
CA PRO A 38 9.49 13.83 9.80
C PRO A 38 8.94 14.85 10.80
N LEU A 39 9.67 15.92 11.11
CA LEU A 39 9.28 16.98 12.05
C LEU A 39 8.59 18.15 11.33
N VAL A 40 8.82 18.31 10.03
CA VAL A 40 8.25 19.37 9.20
C VAL A 40 7.24 18.77 8.22
N LEU A 41 5.97 18.77 8.62
CA LEU A 41 4.84 18.35 7.80
C LEU A 41 4.58 19.36 6.67
N LYS A 42 5.25 19.21 5.53
CA LYS A 42 4.83 19.83 4.26
C LYS A 42 4.00 18.82 3.48
N GLU A 43 2.69 19.00 3.44
CA GLU A 43 1.78 18.16 2.66
C GLU A 43 1.47 18.83 1.30
N PRO A 44 1.46 18.07 0.18
CA PRO A 44 2.00 16.71 0.00
C PRO A 44 3.53 16.72 -0.23
N CYS A 45 4.27 15.87 0.49
CA CYS A 45 5.71 15.69 0.26
C CYS A 45 5.96 14.60 -0.79
N LEU A 46 7.18 14.56 -1.35
CA LEU A 46 7.55 13.59 -2.40
C LEU A 46 7.30 12.15 -1.96
N LEU A 47 7.57 11.78 -0.70
CA LEU A 47 7.34 10.43 -0.22
C LEU A 47 5.84 10.04 -0.28
N HIS A 48 4.93 10.96 0.05
CA HIS A 48 3.48 10.70 -0.06
C HIS A 48 3.05 10.50 -1.51
N GLN A 49 3.64 11.24 -2.45
CA GLN A 49 3.38 11.05 -3.89
C GLN A 49 3.82 9.67 -4.37
N LEU A 50 4.98 9.18 -3.91
CA LEU A 50 5.47 7.84 -4.27
C LEU A 50 4.59 6.73 -3.66
N ILE A 51 4.08 6.92 -2.43
CA ILE A 51 3.15 5.98 -1.82
C ILE A 51 1.82 5.96 -2.58
N TYR A 52 1.31 7.12 -3.00
CA TYR A 52 0.13 7.22 -3.84
C TYR A 52 0.31 6.49 -5.17
N GLN A 53 1.44 6.70 -5.86
CA GLN A 53 1.75 5.99 -7.12
C GLN A 53 1.78 4.47 -6.94
N GLU A 54 2.36 3.97 -5.84
CA GLU A 54 2.34 2.54 -5.52
C GLU A 54 0.91 2.03 -5.28
N MET A 55 0.07 2.83 -4.61
CA MET A 55 -1.34 2.50 -4.36
C MET A 55 -2.12 2.39 -5.68
N VAL A 56 -1.95 3.35 -6.60
CA VAL A 56 -2.57 3.31 -7.93
C VAL A 56 -2.14 2.04 -8.67
N LEU A 57 -0.84 1.74 -8.70
CA LEU A 57 -0.33 0.55 -9.38
C LEU A 57 -0.90 -0.75 -8.76
N ALA A 58 -0.98 -0.83 -7.44
CA ALA A 58 -1.56 -1.99 -6.76
C ALA A 58 -3.06 -2.14 -7.06
N CYS A 59 -3.83 -1.05 -7.04
CA CYS A 59 -5.26 -1.07 -7.36
C CYS A 59 -5.50 -1.53 -8.80
N GLN A 60 -4.76 -0.97 -9.76
CA GLN A 60 -4.87 -1.34 -11.18
C GLN A 60 -4.53 -2.81 -11.43
N GLN A 61 -3.48 -3.33 -10.79
CA GLN A 61 -3.12 -4.74 -10.92
C GLN A 61 -4.21 -5.66 -10.37
N VAL A 62 -4.80 -5.32 -9.24
CA VAL A 62 -5.88 -6.11 -8.64
C VAL A 62 -7.18 -6.02 -9.44
N GLU A 63 -7.54 -4.82 -9.90
CA GLU A 63 -8.71 -4.59 -10.75
C GLU A 63 -8.59 -5.29 -12.11
N SER A 64 -7.38 -5.41 -12.66
CA SER A 64 -7.13 -6.16 -13.90
C SER A 64 -7.46 -7.66 -13.79
N LEU A 65 -7.56 -8.18 -12.57
CA LEU A 65 -8.05 -9.54 -12.28
C LEU A 65 -9.58 -9.59 -12.10
N GLY A 66 -10.30 -8.50 -12.36
CA GLY A 66 -11.76 -8.42 -12.23
C GLY A 66 -12.26 -8.36 -10.77
N LEU A 67 -11.38 -8.10 -9.81
CA LEU A 67 -11.79 -7.86 -8.42
C LEU A 67 -12.23 -6.40 -8.24
N SER A 68 -13.45 -6.19 -7.74
CA SER A 68 -13.99 -4.86 -7.47
C SER A 68 -13.25 -4.18 -6.32
N LEU A 69 -12.78 -2.94 -6.55
CA LEU A 69 -12.18 -2.09 -5.53
C LEU A 69 -13.20 -1.63 -4.46
N ASP A 70 -14.50 -1.75 -4.71
CA ASP A 70 -15.55 -1.48 -3.72
C ASP A 70 -15.63 -2.56 -2.62
N ALA A 71 -15.09 -3.74 -2.90
CA ALA A 71 -15.12 -4.85 -1.96
C ALA A 71 -14.15 -4.59 -0.79
N THR A 72 -14.68 -4.50 0.44
CA THR A 72 -13.85 -4.34 1.65
C THR A 72 -12.73 -5.40 1.79
N PRO A 73 -12.92 -6.68 1.44
CA PRO A 73 -11.84 -7.67 1.38
C PRO A 73 -10.69 -7.28 0.45
N VAL A 74 -11.00 -6.69 -0.71
CA VAL A 74 -10.01 -6.24 -1.71
C VAL A 74 -9.23 -5.04 -1.18
N LYS A 75 -9.92 -4.06 -0.58
CA LYS A 75 -9.27 -2.93 0.10
C LYS A 75 -8.28 -3.40 1.17
N LEU A 76 -8.69 -4.37 2.01
CA LEU A 76 -7.81 -4.92 3.06
C LEU A 76 -6.62 -5.70 2.47
N LEU A 77 -6.83 -6.47 1.40
CA LEU A 77 -5.77 -7.19 0.70
C LEU A 77 -4.69 -6.24 0.19
N ILE A 78 -5.09 -5.15 -0.44
CA ILE A 78 -4.17 -4.13 -0.98
C ILE A 78 -3.45 -3.39 0.16
N ILE A 79 -4.19 -2.87 1.14
CA ILE A 79 -3.60 -2.10 2.26
C ILE A 79 -2.65 -2.97 3.09
N SER A 80 -3.01 -4.23 3.37
CA SER A 80 -2.12 -5.15 4.11
C SER A 80 -0.87 -5.54 3.32
N SER A 81 -0.84 -5.31 2.01
CA SER A 81 0.34 -5.56 1.17
C SER A 81 1.43 -4.50 1.35
N PHE A 82 1.08 -3.29 1.81
CA PHE A 82 2.04 -2.26 2.23
C PHE A 82 2.80 -2.62 3.51
N ASN A 83 2.38 -3.67 4.23
CA ASN A 83 3.14 -4.15 5.37
C ASN A 83 4.47 -4.75 4.87
N PRO A 84 5.63 -4.32 5.39
CA PRO A 84 6.93 -4.90 5.02
C PRO A 84 7.01 -6.40 5.34
N GLY A 85 6.22 -6.89 6.29
CA GLY A 85 6.08 -8.32 6.61
C GLY A 85 5.19 -9.09 5.63
N ALA A 86 4.64 -10.21 6.11
CA ALA A 86 3.85 -11.12 5.30
C ALA A 86 2.44 -10.62 4.94
N GLY A 87 1.93 -9.53 5.53
CA GLY A 87 0.57 -9.02 5.30
C GLY A 87 -0.52 -10.08 5.56
N LEU A 88 -1.72 -9.89 4.99
CA LEU A 88 -2.82 -10.86 5.09
C LEU A 88 -2.98 -11.66 3.80
N GLY A 89 -3.20 -12.96 3.94
CA GLY A 89 -3.52 -13.89 2.85
C GLY A 89 -5.01 -13.89 2.48
N ALA A 90 -5.33 -14.44 1.31
CA ALA A 90 -6.70 -14.54 0.80
C ALA A 90 -7.61 -15.36 1.73
N ASP A 91 -7.12 -16.50 2.25
CA ASP A 91 -7.88 -17.37 3.16
C ASP A 91 -8.20 -16.68 4.49
N GLU A 92 -7.22 -15.96 5.04
CA GLU A 92 -7.41 -15.18 6.27
C GLU A 92 -8.50 -14.13 6.08
N ILE A 93 -8.46 -13.40 4.95
CA ILE A 93 -9.44 -12.36 4.63
C ILE A 93 -10.83 -12.96 4.42
N ASN A 94 -10.95 -14.09 3.73
CA ASN A 94 -12.24 -14.75 3.47
C ASN A 94 -12.93 -15.27 4.75
N GLN A 95 -12.16 -15.56 5.80
CA GLN A 95 -12.70 -16.03 7.09
C GLN A 95 -13.08 -14.88 8.03
N MET A 96 -12.77 -13.62 7.69
CA MET A 96 -13.03 -12.47 8.56
C MET A 96 -14.48 -12.01 8.47
N SER A 97 -15.08 -11.76 9.64
CA SER A 97 -16.33 -11.00 9.72
C SER A 97 -16.12 -9.55 9.27
N HIS A 98 -17.19 -8.89 8.84
CA HIS A 98 -17.15 -7.48 8.43
C HIS A 98 -16.58 -6.53 9.51
N SER A 99 -16.89 -6.77 10.79
CA SER A 99 -16.30 -6.00 11.91
C SER A 99 -14.80 -6.24 12.05
N THR A 100 -14.34 -7.46 11.79
CA THR A 100 -12.92 -7.82 11.81
C THR A 100 -12.17 -7.16 10.66
N LEU A 101 -12.75 -7.14 9.46
CA LEU A 101 -12.18 -6.44 8.30
C LEU A 101 -11.95 -4.96 8.60
N LYS A 102 -12.97 -4.26 9.13
CA LYS A 102 -12.86 -2.83 9.52
C LYS A 102 -11.76 -2.58 10.54
N ARG A 103 -11.66 -3.44 11.56
CA ARG A 103 -10.58 -3.35 12.57
C ARG A 103 -9.21 -3.55 11.93
N GLN A 104 -9.06 -4.51 11.03
CA GLN A 104 -7.78 -4.78 10.37
C GLN A 104 -7.35 -3.64 9.46
N LEU A 105 -8.27 -2.95 8.79
CA LEU A 105 -7.96 -1.74 8.01
C LEU A 105 -7.32 -0.66 8.89
N ALA A 106 -7.96 -0.32 10.02
CA ALA A 106 -7.41 0.64 10.97
C ALA A 106 -6.05 0.20 11.55
N THR A 107 -5.89 -1.09 11.84
CA THR A 107 -4.60 -1.64 12.31
C THR A 107 -3.50 -1.47 11.27
N ASN A 108 -3.77 -1.78 10.00
CA ASN A 108 -2.75 -1.69 8.95
C ASN A 108 -2.35 -0.23 8.65
N ASP A 109 -3.27 0.72 8.75
CA ASP A 109 -2.95 2.15 8.70
C ASP A 109 -1.94 2.54 9.78
N VAL A 110 -2.19 2.13 11.03
CA VAL A 110 -1.29 2.42 12.16
C VAL A 110 0.06 1.73 11.99
N VAL A 111 0.08 0.47 11.53
CA VAL A 111 1.30 -0.30 11.30
C VAL A 111 2.17 0.36 10.25
N PHE A 112 1.60 0.73 9.10
CA PHE A 112 2.35 1.40 8.03
C PHE A 112 2.87 2.77 8.47
N SER A 113 2.03 3.54 9.16
CA SER A 113 2.41 4.84 9.71
C SER A 113 3.59 4.74 10.69
N ARG A 114 3.55 3.76 11.58
CA ARG A 114 4.66 3.48 12.50
C ARG A 114 5.92 3.03 11.77
N PHE A 115 5.77 2.23 10.72
CA PHE A 115 6.90 1.83 9.88
C PHE A 115 7.60 3.05 9.27
N ILE A 116 6.85 3.97 8.64
CA ILE A 116 7.42 5.21 8.10
C ILE A 116 8.07 6.02 9.22
N GLN A 117 7.39 6.24 10.35
CA GLN A 117 7.99 6.98 11.48
C GLN A 117 9.29 6.35 11.98
N GLN A 118 9.32 5.03 12.17
CA GLN A 118 10.49 4.29 12.65
C GLN A 118 11.67 4.33 11.69
N LEU A 119 11.41 4.39 10.37
CA LEU A 119 12.46 4.56 9.37
C LEU A 119 13.26 5.84 9.65
N PHE A 120 12.57 6.96 9.90
CA PHE A 120 13.21 8.27 10.05
C PHE A 120 13.61 8.62 11.50
N LEU A 121 13.14 7.87 12.50
CA LEU A 121 13.40 8.15 13.92
C LEU A 121 14.87 7.98 14.33
N HIS A 122 15.62 7.10 13.66
CA HIS A 122 16.99 6.75 14.04
C HIS A 122 18.09 7.42 13.19
N GLN A 123 17.78 8.48 12.44
CA GLN A 123 18.72 9.16 11.53
C GLN A 123 19.55 8.18 10.68
N THR A 124 18.88 7.14 10.18
CA THR A 124 19.51 6.11 9.37
C THR A 124 20.01 6.71 8.05
N GLN A 125 21.15 6.23 7.53
CA GLN A 125 21.68 6.71 6.24
C GLN A 125 20.61 6.63 5.14
N PRO A 126 20.48 7.66 4.27
CA PRO A 126 19.44 7.70 3.23
C PRO A 126 19.38 6.44 2.35
N ASP A 127 20.51 5.81 2.07
CA ASP A 127 20.55 4.57 1.29
C ASP A 127 19.90 3.38 2.01
N ILE A 128 20.02 3.30 3.34
CA ILE A 128 19.37 2.26 4.14
C ILE A 128 17.85 2.48 4.16
N LEU A 129 17.42 3.74 4.28
CA LEU A 129 16.00 4.11 4.21
C LEU A 129 15.42 3.78 2.84
N CYS A 130 16.12 4.16 1.77
CA CYS A 130 15.77 3.82 0.40
C CYS A 130 15.66 2.30 0.22
N GLN A 131 16.64 1.53 0.71
CA GLN A 131 16.63 0.08 0.60
C GLN A 131 15.42 -0.56 1.31
N ARG A 132 15.04 -0.04 2.47
CA ARG A 132 13.85 -0.50 3.21
C ARG A 132 12.56 -0.08 2.52
N LEU A 133 12.50 1.12 1.96
CA LEU A 133 11.32 1.57 1.21
C LEU A 133 11.14 0.78 -0.09
N LEU A 134 12.22 0.34 -0.74
CA LEU A 134 12.15 -0.53 -1.93
C LEU A 134 11.48 -1.89 -1.66
N THR A 135 11.36 -2.33 -0.41
CA THR A 135 10.63 -3.58 -0.10
C THR A 135 9.12 -3.39 -0.04
N VAL A 136 8.65 -2.14 -0.09
CA VAL A 136 7.23 -1.77 0.02
C VAL A 136 6.79 -0.94 -1.20
N LEU A 137 7.64 -0.07 -1.71
CA LEU A 137 7.39 0.78 -2.89
C LEU A 137 8.11 0.21 -4.13
N ALA A 138 8.11 0.94 -5.24
CA ALA A 138 8.75 0.54 -6.49
C ALA A 138 8.19 -0.77 -7.09
N GLY A 139 6.87 -0.95 -6.98
CA GLY A 139 6.14 -2.11 -7.48
C GLY A 139 6.16 -3.32 -6.55
N ALA A 140 6.86 -3.25 -5.40
CA ALA A 140 6.92 -4.35 -4.44
C ALA A 140 5.55 -4.66 -3.83
N THR A 141 4.79 -3.63 -3.45
CA THR A 141 3.43 -3.81 -2.93
C THR A 141 2.47 -4.22 -4.03
N ALA A 142 2.56 -3.60 -5.21
CA ALA A 142 1.70 -3.97 -6.33
C ALA A 142 1.84 -5.46 -6.68
N LYS A 143 3.09 -5.94 -6.83
CA LYS A 143 3.38 -7.35 -7.08
C LYS A 143 2.85 -8.27 -5.98
N LYS A 144 3.00 -7.86 -4.71
CA LYS A 144 2.51 -8.61 -3.55
C LYS A 144 0.98 -8.68 -3.53
N ALA A 145 0.30 -7.57 -3.84
CA ALA A 145 -1.15 -7.49 -3.94
C ALA A 145 -1.66 -8.35 -5.10
N LEU A 146 -1.03 -8.29 -6.28
CA LEU A 146 -1.38 -9.10 -7.45
C LEU A 146 -1.38 -10.61 -7.12
N ILE A 147 -0.27 -11.14 -6.58
CA ILE A 147 -0.15 -12.56 -6.22
C ILE A 147 -1.24 -13.01 -5.24
N ARG A 148 -1.65 -12.12 -4.33
CA ARG A 148 -2.71 -12.43 -3.36
C ARG A 148 -4.10 -12.32 -3.97
N ALA A 149 -4.29 -11.34 -4.84
CA ALA A 149 -5.53 -11.12 -5.57
C ALA A 149 -5.82 -12.30 -6.50
N GLU A 150 -4.82 -12.88 -7.17
CA GLU A 150 -4.97 -14.12 -7.96
C GLU A 150 -5.56 -15.25 -7.10
N ARG A 151 -5.06 -15.40 -5.86
CA ARG A 151 -5.56 -16.41 -4.93
C ARG A 151 -6.98 -16.09 -4.46
N LEU A 152 -7.26 -14.82 -4.15
CA LEU A 152 -8.58 -14.37 -3.73
C LEU A 152 -9.62 -14.58 -4.84
N GLN A 153 -9.29 -14.19 -6.07
CA GLN A 153 -10.09 -14.40 -7.26
C GLN A 153 -10.38 -15.88 -7.47
N THR A 154 -9.36 -16.74 -7.33
CA THR A 154 -9.53 -18.20 -7.42
C THR A 154 -10.49 -18.71 -6.35
N SER A 155 -10.33 -18.29 -5.09
CA SER A 155 -11.22 -18.67 -3.99
C SER A 155 -12.67 -18.23 -4.23
N TRP A 156 -12.88 -17.03 -4.78
CA TRP A 156 -14.23 -16.50 -5.05
C TRP A 156 -14.87 -17.14 -6.27
N ALA A 157 -14.09 -17.46 -7.31
CA ALA A 157 -14.58 -18.17 -8.49
C ALA A 157 -15.06 -19.60 -8.17
N ILE A 158 -14.48 -20.25 -7.15
CA ILE A 158 -14.92 -21.57 -6.68
C ILE A 158 -16.23 -21.51 -5.87
N LEU A 159 -16.57 -20.34 -5.32
CA LEU A 159 -17.77 -20.12 -4.51
C LEU A 159 -19.00 -19.68 -5.34
N GLN A 160 -18.84 -19.45 -6.65
CA GLN A 160 -19.91 -19.13 -7.61
C GLN A 160 -20.42 -20.39 -8.31
#